data_AF-A0AAX6DX96-F1
#
_entry.id   AF-A0AAX6DX96-F1
#
_cell.length_a   1.000
_cell.length_b   1.000
_cell.length_c   1.000
_cell.angle_alpha   90.00
_cell.angle_beta   90.00
_cell.angle_gamma   90.00
#
_symmetry.space_group_name_H-M   'P 1'
#
loop_
_entity.id
_entity.type
_entity.pdbx_description
1 polymer ?
#
loop_
_entity_poly.entity_id
_entity_poly.type
_entity_poly.pdbx_seq_one_letter_code
_entity_poly.pdbx_strand_id
1 'polypeptide(L)'
;MFQTTIQSPFSHHNRDITKRRREEEEEEEGERMQFSSSNHHNFFLLRENRSLLIVAVLFLFVLIMATTPRVPHSPAHHLFADMRNFLGVPNTLNVLTAFPFLLFGVPGLVLCLSRTCFGIRQRIDPSRYTFFIFAAALKGEMWGWAFFYAGTAAEAFGSAYYHLKPDDDRVVWDRLPNMISVASLLSNLVIERVDERIGITCLFSFLMLVLVSSACESCFAGL
;
A
#
# COMPACT_ATOMS: atom_id res chain seq x y z
N MET A 1 -65.74 -26.17 -60.62
CA MET A 1 -64.93 -25.12 -59.97
C MET A 1 -65.11 -25.27 -58.47
N PHE A 2 -64.19 -25.91 -57.76
CA PHE A 2 -63.93 -25.75 -56.33
C PHE A 2 -62.70 -26.62 -56.01
N GLN A 3 -61.53 -25.96 -55.94
CA GLN A 3 -60.27 -26.56 -55.53
C GLN A 3 -60.14 -26.27 -54.03
N THR A 4 -60.38 -27.28 -53.19
CA THR A 4 -60.25 -27.13 -51.73
C THR A 4 -58.78 -27.25 -51.37
N THR A 5 -58.11 -26.11 -51.18
CA THR A 5 -56.73 -26.03 -50.68
C THR A 5 -56.72 -26.49 -49.22
N ILE A 6 -56.17 -27.68 -48.95
CA ILE A 6 -55.90 -28.15 -47.59
C ILE A 6 -54.66 -27.40 -47.10
N GLN A 7 -54.86 -26.32 -46.34
CA GLN A 7 -53.80 -25.62 -45.62
C GLN A 7 -53.35 -26.52 -44.45
N SER A 8 -52.10 -26.99 -44.47
CA SER A 8 -51.60 -27.87 -43.42
C SER A 8 -51.51 -27.10 -42.08
N PRO A 9 -52.06 -27.65 -40.98
CA PRO A 9 -52.10 -26.96 -39.68
C PRO A 9 -50.70 -26.78 -39.05
N PHE A 10 -49.68 -27.42 -39.62
CA PHE A 10 -48.30 -27.42 -39.15
C PHE A 10 -47.55 -26.09 -39.39
N SER A 11 -47.91 -25.29 -40.41
CA SER A 11 -47.13 -24.08 -40.75
C SER A 11 -47.39 -22.87 -39.85
N HIS A 12 -48.54 -22.82 -39.18
CA HIS A 12 -48.87 -21.76 -38.22
C HIS A 12 -48.25 -22.06 -36.85
N HIS A 13 -48.29 -23.32 -36.43
CA HIS A 13 -47.72 -23.76 -35.16
C HIS A 13 -46.20 -23.54 -35.09
N ASN A 14 -45.48 -23.84 -36.18
CA ASN A 14 -44.02 -23.67 -36.21
C ASN A 14 -43.60 -22.18 -36.22
N ARG A 15 -44.43 -21.30 -36.80
CA ARG A 15 -44.21 -19.85 -36.80
C ARG A 15 -44.39 -19.26 -35.40
N ASP A 16 -45.38 -19.72 -34.65
CA ASP A 16 -45.58 -19.30 -33.26
C ASP A 16 -44.44 -19.75 -32.34
N ILE A 17 -43.92 -20.97 -32.55
CA ILE A 17 -42.75 -21.45 -31.79
C ILE A 17 -41.53 -20.60 -32.08
N THR A 18 -41.24 -20.29 -33.35
CA THR A 18 -40.11 -19.42 -33.70
C THR A 18 -40.25 -17.98 -33.20
N LYS A 19 -41.49 -17.47 -33.09
CA LYS A 19 -41.75 -16.15 -32.51
C LYS A 19 -41.48 -16.13 -31.02
N ARG A 20 -42.04 -17.08 -30.27
CA ARG A 20 -41.81 -17.19 -28.82
C ARG A 20 -40.33 -17.33 -28.49
N ARG A 21 -39.61 -18.15 -29.27
CA ARG A 21 -38.18 -18.34 -29.05
C ARG A 21 -37.35 -17.06 -29.25
N ARG A 22 -37.75 -16.20 -30.20
CA ARG A 22 -37.12 -14.89 -30.39
C ARG A 22 -37.47 -13.92 -29.27
N GLU A 23 -38.71 -13.93 -28.81
CA GLU A 23 -39.16 -13.10 -27.69
C GLU A 23 -38.43 -13.50 -26.39
N GLU A 24 -38.24 -14.80 -26.14
CA GLU A 24 -37.44 -15.33 -25.02
C GLU A 24 -35.96 -14.94 -25.14
N GLU A 25 -35.36 -15.02 -26.33
CA GLU A 25 -33.98 -14.60 -26.58
C GLU A 25 -33.79 -13.09 -26.36
N GLU A 26 -34.73 -12.25 -26.82
CA GLU A 26 -34.70 -10.80 -26.63
C GLU A 26 -34.90 -10.40 -25.16
N GLU A 27 -35.74 -11.13 -24.42
CA GLU A 27 -35.96 -10.91 -22.98
C GLU A 27 -34.72 -11.30 -22.15
N GLU A 28 -34.09 -12.44 -22.46
CA GLU A 28 -32.82 -12.84 -21.84
C GLU A 28 -31.67 -11.88 -22.15
N GLU A 29 -31.63 -11.31 -23.36
CA GLU A 29 -30.61 -10.33 -23.75
C GLU A 29 -30.83 -8.99 -23.06
N GLY A 30 -32.11 -8.57 -22.91
CA GLY A 30 -32.51 -7.41 -22.11
C GLY A 30 -32.14 -7.55 -20.64
N GLU A 31 -32.43 -8.70 -20.02
CA GLU A 31 -32.05 -8.99 -18.64
C GLU A 31 -30.53 -8.99 -18.45
N ARG A 32 -29.77 -9.58 -19.39
CA ARG A 32 -28.29 -9.56 -19.36
C ARG A 32 -27.73 -8.16 -19.46
N MET A 33 -28.27 -7.32 -20.34
CA MET A 33 -27.85 -5.93 -20.46
C MET A 33 -28.17 -5.11 -19.21
N GLN A 34 -29.35 -5.33 -18.62
CA GLN A 34 -29.76 -4.64 -17.40
C GLN A 34 -28.94 -5.07 -16.17
N PHE A 35 -28.64 -6.36 -16.05
CA PHE A 35 -27.74 -6.90 -15.03
C PHE A 35 -26.30 -6.40 -15.19
N SER A 36 -25.78 -6.35 -16.42
CA SER A 36 -24.45 -5.79 -16.71
C SER A 36 -24.35 -4.30 -16.37
N SER A 37 -25.35 -3.51 -16.75
CA SER A 37 -25.43 -2.08 -16.45
C SER A 37 -25.52 -1.80 -14.94
N SER A 38 -26.35 -2.58 -14.22
CA SER A 38 -26.48 -2.48 -12.76
C SER A 38 -25.17 -2.83 -12.04
N ASN A 39 -24.47 -3.89 -12.46
CA ASN A 39 -23.18 -4.26 -11.88
C ASN A 39 -22.09 -3.23 -12.16
N HIS A 40 -22.07 -2.64 -13.36
CA HIS A 40 -21.15 -1.55 -13.67
C HIS A 40 -21.40 -0.33 -12.79
N HIS A 41 -22.66 0.08 -12.59
CA HIS A 41 -23.01 1.17 -11.68
C HIS A 41 -22.60 0.89 -10.23
N ASN A 42 -22.91 -0.30 -9.70
CA ASN A 42 -22.55 -0.68 -8.33
C ASN A 42 -21.02 -0.73 -8.13
N PHE A 43 -20.27 -1.22 -9.13
CA PHE A 43 -18.81 -1.24 -9.07
C PHE A 43 -18.20 0.17 -9.00
N PHE A 44 -18.73 1.12 -9.78
CA PHE A 44 -18.29 2.53 -9.72
C PHE A 44 -18.62 3.18 -8.37
N LEU A 45 -19.85 2.99 -7.88
CA LEU A 45 -20.29 3.54 -6.58
C LEU A 45 -19.48 2.96 -5.40
N LEU A 46 -19.18 1.66 -5.41
CA LEU A 46 -18.33 1.02 -4.39
C LEU A 46 -16.89 1.54 -4.41
N ARG A 47 -16.36 1.89 -5.58
CA ARG A 47 -15.00 2.43 -5.72
C ARG A 47 -14.92 3.88 -5.23
N GLU A 48 -15.90 4.71 -5.58
CA GLU A 48 -15.98 6.13 -5.17
C GLU A 48 -16.16 6.27 -3.65
N ASN A 49 -17.01 5.43 -3.05
CA ASN A 49 -17.24 5.41 -1.61
C ASN A 49 -15.99 4.98 -0.80
N ARG A 50 -15.14 4.10 -1.35
CA ARG A 50 -13.90 3.70 -0.66
C ARG A 50 -12.90 4.84 -0.56
N SER A 51 -12.70 5.61 -1.64
CA SER A 51 -11.83 6.80 -1.60
C SER A 51 -12.36 7.85 -0.62
N LEU A 52 -13.67 8.09 -0.62
CA LEU A 52 -14.30 9.01 0.32
C LEU A 52 -14.11 8.55 1.77
N LEU A 53 -14.22 7.25 2.04
CA LEU A 53 -14.00 6.68 3.37
C LEU A 53 -12.54 6.85 3.83
N ILE A 54 -11.57 6.61 2.95
CA ILE A 54 -10.14 6.83 3.27
C ILE A 54 -9.90 8.31 3.60
N VAL A 55 -10.42 9.22 2.78
CA VAL A 55 -10.29 10.67 3.03
C VAL A 55 -10.97 11.07 4.34
N ALA A 56 -12.17 10.54 4.62
CA ALA A 56 -12.88 10.81 5.86
C ALA A 56 -12.12 10.30 7.10
N VAL A 57 -11.51 9.12 7.03
CA VAL A 57 -10.68 8.58 8.12
C VAL A 57 -9.43 9.41 8.33
N LEU A 58 -8.73 9.79 7.25
CA LEU A 58 -7.56 10.67 7.34
C LEU A 58 -7.92 12.04 7.91
N PHE A 59 -9.04 12.61 7.50
CA PHE A 59 -9.54 13.89 8.03
C PHE A 59 -9.88 13.77 9.52
N LEU A 60 -10.57 12.71 9.92
CA LEU A 60 -10.88 12.44 11.32
C LEU A 60 -9.60 12.27 12.16
N PHE A 61 -8.60 11.56 11.64
CA PHE A 61 -7.30 11.42 12.30
C PHE A 61 -6.62 12.77 12.53
N VAL A 62 -6.60 13.64 11.51
CA VAL A 62 -6.05 15.00 11.62
C VAL A 62 -6.85 15.82 12.64
N LEU A 63 -8.18 15.70 12.66
CA LEU A 63 -9.03 16.38 13.64
C LEU A 63 -8.73 15.92 15.08
N ILE A 64 -8.55 14.61 15.30
CA ILE A 64 -8.16 14.07 16.60
C ILE A 64 -6.79 14.60 17.02
N MET A 65 -5.81 14.61 16.12
CA MET A 65 -4.48 15.17 16.38
C MET A 65 -4.53 16.66 16.71
N ALA A 66 -5.38 17.43 16.03
CA ALA A 66 -5.53 18.87 16.26
C ALA A 66 -6.25 19.20 17.58
N THR A 67 -7.11 18.30 18.07
CA THR A 67 -7.93 18.50 19.28
C THR A 67 -7.34 17.88 20.54
N THR A 68 -6.46 16.89 20.39
CA THR A 68 -5.80 16.24 21.53
C THR A 68 -4.75 17.18 22.12
N PRO A 69 -4.75 17.43 23.44
CA PRO A 69 -3.76 18.30 24.06
C PRO A 69 -2.35 17.75 23.84
N ARG A 70 -1.40 18.66 23.58
CA ARG A 70 0.01 18.30 23.40
C ARG A 70 0.53 17.62 24.67
N VAL A 71 1.21 16.49 24.50
CA VAL A 71 2.02 15.89 25.56
C VAL A 71 3.38 16.60 25.52
N PRO A 72 3.71 17.47 26.49
CA PRO A 72 4.97 18.20 26.46
C PRO A 72 6.14 17.23 26.57
N HIS A 73 7.16 17.42 25.72
CA HIS A 73 8.41 16.68 25.86
C HIS A 73 9.09 17.10 27.17
N SER A 74 9.41 16.11 28.00
CA SER A 74 10.22 16.35 29.19
C SER A 74 11.68 16.52 28.76
N PRO A 75 12.44 17.49 29.29
CA PRO A 75 13.87 17.62 29.02
C PRO A 75 14.67 16.34 29.31
N ALA A 76 14.15 15.46 30.19
CA ALA A 76 14.75 14.17 30.48
C ALA A 76 14.66 13.16 29.33
N HIS A 77 13.82 13.37 28.30
CA HIS A 77 13.73 12.48 27.14
C HIS A 77 15.02 12.39 26.33
N HIS A 78 15.84 13.43 26.39
CA HIS A 78 17.11 13.50 25.66
C HIS A 78 18.31 12.99 26.47
N LEU A 79 18.09 12.57 27.72
CA LEU A 79 19.13 12.01 28.58
C LEU A 79 19.26 10.51 28.31
N PHE A 80 20.27 10.15 27.52
CA PHE A 80 20.55 8.75 27.22
C PHE A 80 21.38 8.08 28.31
N ALA A 81 21.27 6.75 28.38
CA ALA A 81 22.15 5.94 29.23
C ALA A 81 23.62 6.03 28.80
N ASP A 82 23.87 6.21 27.49
CA ASP A 82 25.20 6.50 26.97
C ASP A 82 25.37 8.01 26.72
N MET A 83 26.18 8.65 27.57
CA MET A 83 26.62 10.05 27.40
C MET A 83 28.13 10.15 27.16
N ARG A 84 28.78 9.02 26.84
CA ARG A 84 30.23 8.98 26.58
C ARG A 84 30.54 9.66 25.25
N ASN A 85 31.71 10.29 25.22
CA ASN A 85 32.27 10.87 24.01
C ASN A 85 33.55 10.12 23.66
N PHE A 86 33.48 9.25 22.66
CA PHE A 86 34.65 8.62 22.07
C PHE A 86 35.00 9.31 20.74
N LEU A 87 36.28 9.61 20.55
CA LEU A 87 36.82 10.19 19.32
C LEU A 87 36.14 11.51 18.88
N GLY A 88 35.59 12.27 19.82
CA GLY A 88 34.89 13.53 19.54
C GLY A 88 33.41 13.38 19.18
N VAL A 89 32.88 12.16 19.14
CA VAL A 89 31.47 11.88 18.83
C VAL A 89 30.68 11.73 20.14
N PRO A 90 29.73 12.63 20.47
CA PRO A 90 28.88 12.49 21.65
C PRO A 90 27.92 11.29 21.49
N ASN A 91 27.52 10.68 22.61
CA ASN A 91 26.58 9.55 22.65
C ASN A 91 27.00 8.40 21.70
N THR A 92 28.31 8.11 21.65
CA THR A 92 28.92 7.35 20.56
C THR A 92 28.28 5.97 20.37
N LEU A 93 27.96 5.26 21.46
CA LEU A 93 27.40 3.93 21.32
C LEU A 93 25.99 3.98 20.74
N ASN A 94 25.20 5.01 21.04
CA ASN A 94 23.87 5.17 20.44
C ASN A 94 23.97 5.41 18.93
N VAL A 95 24.93 6.24 18.49
CA VAL A 95 25.21 6.47 17.07
C VAL A 95 25.72 5.18 16.40
N LEU A 96 26.61 4.44 17.07
CA LEU A 96 27.18 3.20 16.52
C LEU A 96 26.13 2.09 16.37
N THR A 97 25.17 2.00 17.28
CA THR A 97 24.09 1.01 17.20
C THR A 97 23.15 1.23 16.00
N ALA A 98 23.25 2.37 15.32
CA ALA A 98 22.46 2.65 14.11
C ALA A 98 23.10 2.09 12.81
N PHE A 99 24.40 1.77 12.83
CA PHE A 99 25.11 1.25 11.64
C PHE A 99 24.57 -0.07 11.07
N PRO A 100 24.10 -1.05 11.87
CA PRO A 100 23.47 -2.25 11.34
C PRO A 100 22.32 -1.95 10.38
N PHE A 101 21.51 -0.91 10.63
CA PHE A 101 20.44 -0.53 9.72
C PHE A 101 20.98 -0.10 8.34
N LEU A 102 22.11 0.60 8.30
CA LEU A 102 22.78 0.93 7.04
C LEU A 102 23.26 -0.34 6.30
N LEU A 103 23.84 -1.29 7.05
CA LEU A 103 24.39 -2.53 6.51
C LEU A 103 23.32 -3.41 5.86
N PHE A 104 22.09 -3.42 6.39
CA PHE A 104 20.97 -4.16 5.79
C PHE A 104 20.17 -3.32 4.79
N GLY A 105 19.97 -2.04 5.08
CA GLY A 105 19.18 -1.10 4.29
C GLY A 105 19.78 -0.84 2.91
N VAL A 106 21.07 -0.51 2.83
CA VAL A 106 21.70 -0.12 1.56
C VAL A 106 21.76 -1.28 0.57
N PRO A 107 22.25 -2.49 0.91
CA PRO A 107 22.25 -3.61 -0.03
C PRO A 107 20.83 -4.00 -0.46
N GLY A 108 19.87 -4.03 0.47
CA GLY A 108 18.46 -4.30 0.14
C GLY A 108 17.89 -3.29 -0.84
N LEU A 109 18.14 -1.99 -0.62
CA LEU A 109 17.68 -0.93 -1.53
C LEU A 109 18.35 -1.03 -2.90
N VAL A 110 19.67 -1.25 -2.95
CA VAL A 110 20.41 -1.43 -4.20
C VAL A 110 19.85 -2.63 -4.98
N LEU A 111 19.55 -3.74 -4.30
CA LEU A 111 18.95 -4.92 -4.94
C LEU A 111 17.54 -4.62 -5.49
N CYS A 112 16.71 -3.88 -4.76
CA CYS A 112 15.39 -3.45 -5.23
C CYS A 112 15.49 -2.54 -6.47
N LEU A 113 16.41 -1.57 -6.47
CA LEU A 113 16.54 -0.57 -7.53
C LEU A 113 17.25 -1.10 -8.78
N SER A 114 18.19 -2.03 -8.62
CA SER A 114 19.01 -2.50 -9.73
C SER A 114 18.18 -3.25 -10.79
N ARG A 115 16.98 -3.75 -10.48
CA ARG A 115 16.11 -4.57 -11.36
C ARG A 115 16.76 -5.85 -11.94
N THR A 116 18.08 -5.99 -11.86
CA THR A 116 18.90 -7.06 -12.47
C THR A 116 18.69 -8.43 -11.81
N CYS A 117 18.12 -8.47 -10.61
CA CYS A 117 17.83 -9.72 -9.89
C CYS A 117 16.36 -10.18 -10.02
N PHE A 118 15.48 -9.34 -10.56
CA PHE A 118 14.02 -9.52 -10.51
C PHE A 118 13.39 -9.96 -11.84
N GLY A 119 14.21 -10.10 -12.88
CA GLY A 119 13.82 -10.67 -14.16
C GLY A 119 14.05 -12.17 -14.22
N ILE A 120 13.57 -12.97 -13.26
CA ILE A 120 13.61 -14.44 -13.37
C ILE A 120 12.25 -14.96 -13.84
N ARG A 121 12.02 -14.86 -15.15
CA ARG A 121 11.21 -15.84 -15.87
C ARG A 121 12.08 -16.89 -16.59
N GLN A 122 13.33 -17.09 -16.15
CA GLN A 122 14.19 -18.08 -16.79
C GLN A 122 14.97 -18.91 -15.78
N ARG A 123 14.43 -20.13 -15.54
CA ARG A 123 15.07 -21.31 -14.94
C ARG A 123 15.77 -21.08 -13.58
N ILE A 124 15.02 -21.25 -12.51
CA ILE A 124 15.55 -21.42 -11.16
C ILE A 124 15.98 -22.88 -10.98
N ASP A 125 17.27 -23.07 -10.70
CA ASP A 125 17.85 -24.29 -10.17
C ASP A 125 17.47 -24.39 -8.67
N PRO A 126 16.78 -25.45 -8.22
CA PRO A 126 16.25 -25.55 -6.85
C PRO A 126 17.32 -25.71 -5.75
N SER A 127 18.61 -25.71 -6.09
CA SER A 127 19.72 -25.92 -5.16
C SER A 127 20.24 -24.65 -4.46
N ARG A 128 19.75 -23.45 -4.79
CA ARG A 128 20.25 -22.16 -4.25
C ARG A 128 19.24 -21.50 -3.30
N TYR A 129 19.12 -22.05 -2.10
CA TYR A 129 18.25 -21.59 -1.00
C TYR A 129 18.42 -20.11 -0.58
N THR A 130 19.49 -19.42 -0.99
CA THR A 130 19.78 -18.06 -0.53
C THR A 130 19.12 -16.95 -1.38
N PHE A 131 18.66 -17.26 -2.60
CA PHE A 131 18.12 -16.24 -3.52
C PHE A 131 16.59 -16.10 -3.46
N PHE A 132 15.90 -17.00 -2.74
CA PHE A 132 14.44 -17.10 -2.76
C PHE A 132 13.72 -15.99 -1.95
N ILE A 133 14.44 -15.23 -1.11
CA ILE A 133 13.83 -14.21 -0.23
C ILE A 133 13.41 -12.95 -1.00
N PHE A 134 13.97 -12.70 -2.19
CA PHE A 134 13.72 -11.50 -2.98
C PHE A 134 12.96 -11.77 -4.28
N ALA A 135 12.16 -12.84 -4.36
CA ALA A 135 11.27 -13.03 -5.50
C ALA A 135 9.91 -12.39 -5.19
N ALA A 136 9.84 -11.07 -5.16
CA ALA A 136 8.54 -10.41 -5.11
C ALA A 136 7.82 -10.70 -6.45
N ALA A 137 6.73 -11.46 -6.39
CA ALA A 137 6.05 -11.98 -7.57
C ALA A 137 5.22 -10.88 -8.27
N LEU A 138 4.97 -9.78 -7.57
CA LEU A 138 4.08 -8.69 -7.97
C LEU A 138 4.84 -7.36 -8.09
N LYS A 139 4.43 -6.51 -9.04
CA LYS A 139 5.09 -5.21 -9.30
C LYS A 139 4.91 -4.24 -8.13
N GLY A 140 3.82 -4.39 -7.37
CA GLY A 140 3.51 -3.61 -6.17
C GLY A 140 4.46 -3.85 -5.00
N GLU A 141 4.84 -5.11 -4.78
CA GLU A 141 5.73 -5.50 -3.66
C GLU A 141 7.10 -4.81 -3.78
N MET A 142 7.56 -4.55 -5.00
CA MET A 142 8.82 -3.85 -5.24
C MET A 142 8.84 -2.46 -4.59
N TRP A 143 7.72 -1.72 -4.66
CA TRP A 143 7.64 -0.39 -4.07
C TRP A 143 7.66 -0.47 -2.55
N GLY A 144 6.90 -1.40 -1.94
CA GLY A 144 6.92 -1.58 -0.49
C GLY A 144 8.31 -2.02 0.00
N TRP A 145 8.99 -2.93 -0.69
CA TRP A 145 10.37 -3.29 -0.34
C TRP A 145 11.35 -2.12 -0.52
N ALA A 146 11.22 -1.35 -1.59
CA ALA A 146 12.07 -0.17 -1.81
C ALA A 146 11.91 0.86 -0.69
N PHE A 147 10.67 1.20 -0.30
CA PHE A 147 10.42 2.12 0.81
C PHE A 147 10.87 1.56 2.16
N PHE A 148 10.72 0.25 2.39
CA PHE A 148 11.23 -0.41 3.59
C PHE A 148 12.75 -0.25 3.71
N TYR A 149 13.51 -0.65 2.68
CA TYR A 149 14.96 -0.57 2.73
C TYR A 149 15.48 0.88 2.68
N ALA A 150 14.78 1.78 1.99
CA ALA A 150 15.09 3.21 2.03
C ALA A 150 14.88 3.79 3.43
N GLY A 151 13.77 3.45 4.10
CA GLY A 151 13.50 3.84 5.48
C GLY A 151 14.54 3.28 6.45
N THR A 152 14.88 2.00 6.31
CA THR A 152 15.91 1.35 7.14
C THR A 152 17.28 1.98 6.95
N ALA A 153 17.68 2.28 5.70
CA ALA A 153 18.94 3.00 5.46
C ALA A 153 18.90 4.42 6.02
N ALA A 154 17.78 5.13 5.86
CA ALA A 154 17.58 6.48 6.37
C ALA A 154 17.53 6.53 7.91
N GLU A 155 17.11 5.46 8.59
CA GLU A 155 17.11 5.33 10.06
C GLU A 155 18.52 5.51 10.62
N ALA A 156 19.54 4.94 9.98
CA ALA A 156 20.93 5.13 10.40
C ALA A 156 21.34 6.62 10.44
N PHE A 157 20.97 7.38 9.40
CA PHE A 157 21.30 8.80 9.29
C PHE A 157 20.46 9.66 10.22
N GLY A 158 19.15 9.40 10.28
CA GLY A 158 18.22 10.08 11.17
C GLY A 158 18.58 9.92 12.64
N SER A 159 18.90 8.68 13.02
CA SER A 159 19.33 8.36 14.37
C SER A 159 20.65 8.99 14.73
N ALA A 160 21.65 8.93 13.84
CA ALA A 160 22.90 9.65 14.06
C ALA A 160 22.68 11.17 14.21
N TYR A 161 21.85 11.77 13.35
CA TYR A 161 21.57 13.21 13.39
C TYR A 161 20.92 13.67 14.70
N TYR A 162 19.99 12.88 15.25
CA TYR A 162 19.38 13.13 16.55
C TYR A 162 20.37 12.87 17.70
N HIS A 163 21.04 11.73 17.73
CA HIS A 163 21.90 11.36 18.87
C HIS A 163 23.19 12.18 18.96
N LEU A 164 23.67 12.76 17.85
CA LEU A 164 24.80 13.69 17.87
C LEU A 164 24.48 14.99 18.64
N LYS A 165 23.24 15.46 18.55
CA LYS A 165 22.77 16.65 19.27
C LYS A 165 21.28 16.48 19.56
N PRO A 166 20.92 15.87 20.69
CA PRO A 166 19.52 15.59 21.00
C PRO A 166 18.74 16.89 21.18
N ASP A 167 17.68 17.04 20.40
CA ASP A 167 16.68 18.10 20.54
C ASP A 167 15.33 17.63 19.97
N ASP A 168 14.27 18.35 20.33
CA ASP A 168 12.90 18.04 19.89
C ASP A 168 12.72 18.18 18.37
N ASP A 169 13.48 19.07 17.71
CA ASP A 169 13.40 19.28 16.26
C ASP A 169 14.05 18.13 15.47
N ARG A 170 15.02 17.43 16.06
CA ARG A 170 15.78 16.36 15.43
C ARG A 170 15.16 14.99 15.66
N VAL A 171 14.40 14.80 16.73
CA VAL A 171 13.82 13.50 17.08
C VAL A 171 12.89 12.96 15.98
N VAL A 172 12.23 13.85 15.24
CA VAL A 172 11.40 13.47 14.10
C VAL A 172 12.19 12.73 13.02
N TRP A 173 13.47 13.09 12.83
CA TRP A 173 14.34 12.47 11.83
C TRP A 173 14.80 11.07 12.23
N ASP A 174 14.80 10.73 13.53
CA ASP A 174 15.04 9.37 14.02
C ASP A 174 13.79 8.49 13.87
N ARG A 175 12.60 9.05 14.12
CA ARG A 175 11.33 8.31 14.09
C ARG A 175 10.77 8.10 12.68
N LEU A 176 10.82 9.13 11.82
CA LEU A 176 10.20 9.12 10.50
C LEU A 176 10.67 7.95 9.62
N PRO A 177 11.99 7.64 9.52
CA PRO A 177 12.46 6.53 8.69
C PRO A 177 11.96 5.16 9.16
N ASN A 178 11.90 4.95 10.47
CA ASN A 178 11.36 3.71 11.05
C ASN A 178 9.85 3.58 10.77
N MET A 179 9.08 4.67 10.92
CA MET A 179 7.64 4.68 10.59
C MET A 179 7.38 4.34 9.12
N ILE A 180 8.18 4.89 8.20
CA ILE A 180 8.13 4.54 6.76
C ILE A 180 8.40 3.05 6.56
N SER A 181 9.40 2.50 7.26
CA SER A 181 9.76 1.09 7.17
C SER A 181 8.61 0.18 7.61
N VAL A 182 8.03 0.44 8.78
CA VAL A 182 6.89 -0.33 9.32
C VAL A 182 5.65 -0.22 8.43
N ALA A 183 5.32 0.98 7.97
CA ALA A 183 4.20 1.21 7.04
C ALA A 183 4.35 0.39 5.75
N SER A 184 5.58 0.33 5.23
CA SER A 184 5.89 -0.39 4.01
C SER A 184 5.82 -1.91 4.19
N LEU A 185 6.31 -2.44 5.31
CA LEU A 185 6.15 -3.86 5.65
C LEU A 185 4.69 -4.26 5.79
N LEU A 186 3.89 -3.45 6.50
CA LEU A 186 2.47 -3.74 6.69
C LEU A 186 1.72 -3.76 5.35
N SER A 187 2.03 -2.83 4.46
CA SER A 187 1.49 -2.83 3.10
C SER A 187 1.91 -4.07 2.32
N ASN A 188 3.18 -4.49 2.38
CA ASN A 188 3.64 -5.71 1.71
C ASN A 188 2.88 -6.95 2.19
N LEU A 189 2.59 -7.07 3.49
CA LEU A 189 1.76 -8.16 4.00
C LEU A 189 0.35 -8.14 3.39
N VAL A 190 -0.23 -6.98 3.14
CA VAL A 190 -1.53 -6.86 2.45
C VAL A 190 -1.42 -7.25 0.97
N ILE A 191 -0.33 -6.86 0.30
CA ILE A 191 -0.07 -7.26 -1.09
C ILE A 191 0.00 -8.79 -1.20
N GLU A 192 0.77 -9.43 -0.31
CA GLU A 192 0.98 -10.88 -0.32
C GLU A 192 -0.26 -11.69 0.08
N ARG A 193 -1.06 -11.20 1.04
CA ARG A 193 -2.15 -11.98 1.65
C ARG A 193 -3.54 -11.65 1.13
N VAL A 194 -3.72 -10.47 0.52
CA VAL A 194 -5.04 -9.98 0.11
C VAL A 194 -5.07 -9.72 -1.39
N ASP A 195 -4.42 -8.64 -1.85
CA ASP A 195 -4.43 -8.23 -3.25
C ASP A 195 -3.38 -7.12 -3.49
N GLU A 196 -2.77 -7.12 -4.67
CA GLU A 196 -1.75 -6.14 -5.07
C GLU A 196 -2.29 -4.71 -5.11
N ARG A 197 -3.48 -4.47 -5.65
CA ARG A 197 -4.03 -3.11 -5.78
C ARG A 197 -4.41 -2.55 -4.42
N ILE A 198 -5.01 -3.38 -3.57
CA ILE A 198 -5.36 -2.99 -2.20
C ILE A 198 -4.09 -2.68 -1.42
N GLY A 199 -3.09 -3.55 -1.49
CA GLY A 199 -1.83 -3.36 -0.78
C GLY A 199 -1.05 -2.11 -1.23
N ILE A 200 -0.97 -1.81 -2.53
CA ILE A 200 -0.38 -0.55 -3.03
C ILE A 200 -1.18 0.66 -2.53
N THR A 201 -2.52 0.58 -2.50
CA THR A 201 -3.35 1.67 -1.96
C THR A 201 -3.03 1.88 -0.48
N CYS A 202 -2.92 0.79 0.30
CA CYS A 202 -2.50 0.83 1.69
C CYS A 202 -1.11 1.44 1.87
N LEU A 203 -0.15 1.15 0.97
CA LEU A 203 1.19 1.73 1.00
C LEU A 203 1.11 3.25 1.01
N PHE A 204 0.47 3.83 0.00
CA PHE A 204 0.38 5.28 -0.14
C PHE A 204 -0.47 5.90 0.97
N SER A 205 -1.55 5.25 1.41
CA SER A 205 -2.34 5.73 2.55
C SER A 205 -1.54 5.78 3.84
N PHE A 206 -0.75 4.75 4.16
CA PHE A 206 0.09 4.75 5.35
C PHE A 206 1.25 5.74 5.25
N LEU A 207 1.91 5.85 4.09
CA LEU A 207 2.97 6.84 3.90
C LEU A 207 2.43 8.27 4.05
N MET A 208 1.26 8.58 3.49
CA MET A 208 0.61 9.87 3.67
C MET A 208 0.27 10.12 5.14
N LEU A 209 -0.27 9.11 5.84
CA LEU A 209 -0.56 9.22 7.26
C LEU A 209 0.70 9.53 8.09
N VAL A 210 1.81 8.85 7.79
CA VAL A 210 3.11 9.10 8.44
C VAL A 210 3.58 10.53 8.19
N LEU A 211 3.57 10.99 6.94
CA LEU A 211 4.01 12.34 6.59
C LEU A 211 3.13 13.42 7.24
N VAL A 212 1.82 13.24 7.23
CA VAL A 212 0.87 14.18 7.88
C VAL A 212 1.08 14.18 9.38
N SER A 213 1.24 13.00 10.00
CA SER A 213 1.50 12.88 11.44
C SER A 213 2.77 13.62 11.84
N SER A 214 3.88 13.40 11.12
CA SER A 214 5.16 14.06 11.39
C SER A 214 5.10 15.57 11.11
N ALA A 215 4.44 16.00 10.04
CA ALA A 215 4.27 17.43 9.74
C ALA A 215 3.42 18.14 10.80
N CYS A 216 2.37 17.49 11.30
CA CYS A 216 1.58 18.01 12.42
C CYS A 216 2.45 18.13 13.68
N GLU A 217 3.22 17.10 14.04
CA GLU A 217 4.15 17.14 15.17
C GLU A 217 5.11 18.34 15.06
N SER A 218 5.74 18.55 13.90
CA SER A 218 6.69 19.66 13.70
C SER A 218 6.04 21.04 13.64
N CYS A 219 4.90 21.19 12.97
CA CYS A 219 4.20 22.48 12.87
C CYS A 219 3.72 22.98 14.23
N PHE A 220 3.26 22.05 15.08
CA PHE A 220 2.81 22.37 16.41
C PHE A 220 3.96 22.47 17.43
N ALA A 221 5.16 21.99 17.15
CA ALA A 221 6.32 22.22 18.00
C ALA A 221 6.90 23.65 17.88
N GLY A 222 6.72 24.31 16.72
CA GLY A 222 7.28 25.64 16.43
C GLY A 222 6.40 26.86 16.81
N LEU A 223 5.24 26.64 17.44
CA LEU A 223 4.25 27.64 17.89
C LEU A 223 4.03 27.54 19.40
#